data_AF-A0AAV2B9M0-F1
#
_entry.id   AF-A0AAV2B9M0-F1
#
_cell.length_a   1.000
_cell.length_b   1.000
_cell.length_c   1.000
_cell.angle_alpha   90.00
_cell.angle_beta   90.00
_cell.angle_gamma   90.00
#
_symmetry.space_group_name_H-M   'P 1'
#
loop_
_entity.id
_entity.type
_entity.pdbx_description
1 polymer ?
#
loop_
_entity_poly.entity_id
_entity_poly.type
_entity_poly.pdbx_seq_one_letter_code
_entity_poly.pdbx_strand_id
1 'polypeptide(L)'
;MPIGSHSNSSRPSASRKHVNITLPALADVQAFFDCGDEECHHSMFMLLVSGSKICGLLMALCCHHRCSWNTYIGKQFMEKHDFTENDFKLMCCVASWATCGLRKTDKATENSEEHTTEIPDENLLNRYQRLNLKHEEREVIGMQCKRLIDAGRIQFLKDEGYDARLITYIDKSVSLENVALLATCKKS
;
A
#
# COMPACT_ATOMS: atom_id res chain seq x y z
N MET A 1 31.09 -40.75 27.21
CA MET A 1 30.28 -40.55 26.00
C MET A 1 30.20 -39.05 25.73
N PRO A 2 30.47 -38.57 24.50
CA PRO A 2 30.67 -37.16 24.21
C PRO A 2 29.35 -36.43 23.94
N ILE A 3 29.33 -35.13 24.28
CA ILE A 3 28.27 -34.17 24.01
C ILE A 3 28.33 -33.83 22.52
N GLY A 4 27.24 -34.11 21.79
CA GLY A 4 27.12 -33.83 20.36
C GLY A 4 27.08 -32.34 20.07
N SER A 5 27.93 -31.91 19.16
CA SER A 5 27.96 -30.60 18.53
C SER A 5 26.72 -30.42 17.63
N HIS A 6 25.87 -29.44 17.95
CA HIS A 6 24.86 -28.98 17.00
C HIS A 6 25.51 -28.08 15.96
N SER A 7 25.39 -28.51 14.70
CA SER A 7 25.89 -27.86 13.50
C SER A 7 25.17 -26.53 13.24
N ASN A 8 25.98 -25.53 12.93
CA ASN A 8 25.54 -24.20 12.50
C ASN A 8 25.00 -24.31 11.07
N SER A 9 23.68 -24.38 10.88
CA SER A 9 23.08 -24.34 9.55
C SER A 9 23.11 -22.90 9.02
N SER A 10 24.00 -22.63 8.07
CA SER A 10 24.08 -21.35 7.37
C SER A 10 22.80 -21.13 6.54
N ARG A 11 22.01 -20.11 6.91
CA ARG A 11 20.82 -19.66 6.16
C ARG A 11 21.28 -19.16 4.77
N PRO A 12 20.65 -19.56 3.66
CA PRO A 12 21.06 -19.10 2.34
C PRO A 12 20.75 -17.60 2.18
N SER A 13 21.72 -16.83 1.68
CA SER A 13 21.52 -15.42 1.35
C SER A 13 20.51 -15.28 0.21
N ALA A 14 19.46 -14.48 0.42
CA ALA A 14 18.48 -14.20 -0.61
C ALA A 14 19.18 -13.49 -1.78
N SER A 15 19.17 -14.14 -2.95
CA SER A 15 19.74 -13.57 -4.18
C SER A 15 18.94 -12.34 -4.61
N ARG A 16 19.63 -11.20 -4.74
CA ARG A 16 19.07 -9.93 -5.23
C ARG A 16 18.56 -10.11 -6.65
N LYS A 17 17.24 -10.11 -6.83
CA LYS A 17 16.61 -10.15 -8.16
C LYS A 17 16.44 -8.73 -8.67
N HIS A 18 17.17 -8.39 -9.73
CA HIS A 18 16.97 -7.15 -10.47
C HIS A 18 15.70 -7.27 -11.32
N VAL A 19 14.71 -6.43 -11.07
CA VAL A 19 13.55 -6.26 -11.96
C VAL A 19 13.69 -4.91 -12.65
N ASN A 20 13.83 -4.92 -13.97
CA ASN A 20 13.87 -3.69 -14.77
C ASN A 20 12.44 -3.26 -15.08
N ILE A 21 11.98 -2.17 -14.47
CA ILE A 21 10.73 -1.51 -14.83
C ILE A 21 11.08 -0.36 -15.78
N THR A 22 10.61 -0.43 -17.03
CA THR A 22 10.77 0.65 -17.99
C THR A 22 9.66 1.68 -17.78
N LEU A 23 9.99 2.83 -17.21
CA LEU A 23 9.10 4.00 -17.16
C LEU A 23 9.39 4.88 -18.38
N PRO A 24 8.48 5.01 -19.37
CA PRO A 24 8.74 5.71 -20.63
C PRO A 24 9.16 7.18 -20.49
N ALA A 25 8.93 7.80 -19.32
CA ALA A 25 9.29 9.18 -19.02
C ALA A 25 10.71 9.36 -18.43
N LEU A 26 11.44 8.27 -18.15
CA LEU A 26 12.69 8.27 -17.38
C LEU A 26 13.67 7.23 -17.95
N ALA A 27 14.26 7.54 -19.11
CA ALA A 27 15.10 6.62 -19.88
C ALA A 27 16.37 6.12 -19.14
N ASP A 28 16.81 6.79 -18.08
CA ASP A 28 18.09 6.51 -17.40
C ASP A 28 17.95 6.01 -15.96
N VAL A 29 16.74 5.61 -15.54
CA VAL A 29 16.47 5.29 -14.15
C VAL A 29 16.44 3.78 -13.92
N GLN A 30 17.44 3.28 -13.19
CA GLN A 30 17.48 1.88 -12.77
C GLN A 30 16.80 1.70 -11.40
N ALA A 31 15.91 0.73 -11.36
CA ALA A 31 15.16 0.28 -10.19
C ALA A 31 16.04 -0.50 -9.21
N PHE A 32 16.16 -0.04 -7.96
CA PHE A 32 16.80 -0.83 -6.89
C PHE A 32 15.81 -1.18 -5.79
N PHE A 33 15.76 -2.46 -5.41
CA PHE A 33 15.03 -2.96 -4.25
C PHE A 33 15.99 -3.04 -3.08
N ASP A 34 15.82 -2.17 -2.08
CA ASP A 34 16.51 -2.31 -0.80
C ASP A 34 15.52 -2.89 0.22
N CYS A 35 15.53 -4.22 0.37
CA CYS A 35 14.78 -4.91 1.41
C CYS A 35 15.79 -5.34 2.48
N GLY A 36 16.10 -4.43 3.40
CA GLY A 36 17.10 -4.63 4.45
C GLY A 36 16.60 -5.31 5.73
N ASP A 37 15.28 -5.49 5.92
CA ASP A 37 14.72 -6.05 7.16
C ASP A 37 13.58 -7.05 6.91
N GLU A 38 13.64 -8.21 7.58
CA GLU A 38 12.58 -9.24 7.57
C GLU A 38 11.27 -8.80 8.26
N GLU A 39 11.19 -7.58 8.81
CA GLU A 39 9.95 -7.01 9.38
C GLU A 39 9.19 -6.09 8.40
N CYS A 40 9.79 -5.67 7.28
CA CYS A 40 9.14 -4.76 6.33
C CYS A 40 8.35 -5.51 5.24
N HIS A 41 7.50 -6.46 5.65
CA HIS A 41 6.61 -7.14 4.71
C HIS A 41 5.52 -6.15 4.24
N HIS A 42 5.60 -5.77 2.95
CA HIS A 42 4.54 -5.30 2.03
C HIS A 42 4.68 -3.90 1.39
N SER A 43 5.71 -3.11 1.67
CA SER A 43 5.94 -1.86 0.89
C SER A 43 6.93 -2.10 -0.23
N MET A 44 6.42 -2.33 -1.45
CA MET A 44 7.25 -2.31 -2.64
C MET A 44 7.64 -0.86 -2.94
N PHE A 45 8.80 -0.45 -2.45
CA PHE A 45 9.43 0.81 -2.78
C PHE A 45 10.69 0.55 -3.61
N MET A 46 10.89 1.39 -4.61
CA MET A 46 11.95 1.35 -5.58
C MET A 46 12.68 2.70 -5.59
N LEU A 47 13.99 2.67 -5.37
CA LEU A 47 14.84 3.83 -5.55
C LEU A 47 15.07 4.08 -7.04
N LEU A 48 14.99 5.36 -7.43
CA LEU A 48 15.35 5.82 -8.75
C LEU A 48 16.76 6.37 -8.70
N VAL A 49 17.66 5.88 -9.55
CA VAL A 49 19.08 6.24 -9.55
C VAL A 49 19.49 6.78 -10.92
N SER A 50 20.29 7.85 -10.94
CA SER A 50 20.97 8.39 -12.12
C SER A 50 22.49 8.41 -11.85
N GLY A 51 23.24 7.47 -12.43
CA GLY A 51 24.64 7.25 -12.10
C GLY A 51 24.81 6.66 -10.69
N SER A 52 25.49 7.37 -9.79
CA SER A 52 25.62 7.00 -8.36
C SER A 52 24.73 7.82 -7.42
N LYS A 53 23.81 8.63 -7.97
CA LYS A 53 22.94 9.51 -7.18
C LYS A 53 21.51 9.00 -7.19
N ILE A 54 20.91 8.90 -6.01
CA ILE A 54 19.46 8.72 -5.88
C ILE A 54 18.80 9.98 -6.43
N CYS A 55 18.00 9.81 -7.48
CA CYS A 55 17.27 10.88 -8.15
C CYS A 55 15.76 10.83 -7.87
N GLY A 56 15.28 9.86 -7.09
CA GLY A 56 13.86 9.76 -6.74
C GLY A 56 13.45 8.45 -6.06
N LEU A 57 12.14 8.30 -5.90
CA LEU A 57 11.47 7.13 -5.34
C LEU A 57 10.20 6.78 -6.13
N LEU A 58 9.89 5.50 -6.21
CA LEU A 58 8.60 4.98 -6.63
C LEU A 58 8.07 4.02 -5.55
N MET A 59 6.88 4.27 -5.00
CA MET A 59 6.30 3.45 -3.93
C MET A 59 4.88 3.02 -4.28
N ALA A 60 4.60 1.72 -4.27
CA ALA A 60 3.24 1.22 -4.37
C ALA A 60 2.48 1.52 -3.07
N LEU A 61 1.29 2.11 -3.17
CA LEU A 61 0.50 2.54 -2.01
C LEU A 61 -0.68 1.59 -1.85
N CYS A 62 -0.50 0.52 -1.06
CA CYS A 62 -1.53 -0.53 -0.92
C CYS A 62 -1.98 -0.85 0.52
N CYS A 63 -1.15 -0.53 1.51
CA CYS A 63 -1.36 -0.94 2.91
C CYS A 63 -1.74 0.25 3.81
N HIS A 64 -2.62 1.15 3.36
CA HIS A 64 -3.05 2.32 4.15
C HIS A 64 -3.63 1.94 5.51
N HIS A 65 -4.35 0.81 5.60
CA HIS A 65 -4.89 0.29 6.85
C HIS A 65 -3.84 -0.10 7.89
N ARG A 66 -2.57 -0.27 7.49
CA ARG A 66 -1.43 -0.56 8.40
C ARG A 66 -0.63 0.69 8.76
N CYS A 67 -0.99 1.87 8.23
CA CYS A 67 -0.28 3.09 8.54
C CYS A 67 -0.52 3.47 10.00
N SER A 68 0.55 3.83 10.71
CA SER A 68 0.48 4.34 12.07
C SER A 68 0.74 5.84 12.08
N TRP A 69 0.13 6.56 13.01
CA TRP A 69 0.37 7.99 13.15
C TRP A 69 1.85 8.27 13.41
N ASN A 70 2.50 7.48 14.28
CA ASN A 70 3.89 7.74 14.69
C ASN A 70 4.86 7.77 13.49
N THR A 71 4.71 6.85 12.54
CA THR A 71 5.59 6.73 11.35
C THR A 71 5.07 7.49 10.13
N TYR A 72 3.87 8.07 10.18
CA TYR A 72 3.30 8.82 9.07
C TYR A 72 4.00 10.18 8.90
N ILE A 73 4.45 10.48 7.68
CA ILE A 73 5.21 11.69 7.35
C ILE A 73 4.32 12.92 7.07
N GLY A 74 3.07 12.71 6.67
CA GLY A 74 2.15 13.79 6.26
C GLY A 74 1.41 14.47 7.43
N LYS A 75 1.97 14.47 8.64
CA LYS A 75 1.28 14.98 9.85
C LYS A 75 0.94 16.47 9.73
N GLN A 76 1.88 17.29 9.28
CA GLN A 76 1.66 18.72 9.09
C GLN A 76 0.54 19.02 8.09
N PHE A 77 0.42 18.21 7.03
CA PHE A 77 -0.69 18.30 6.08
C PHE A 77 -2.03 17.97 6.76
N MET A 78 -2.08 16.89 7.55
CA MET A 78 -3.29 16.50 8.29
C MET A 78 -3.72 17.61 9.27
N GLU A 79 -2.79 18.10 10.08
CA GLU A 79 -3.03 19.16 11.06
C GLU A 79 -3.48 20.47 10.40
N LYS A 80 -2.90 20.83 9.25
CA LYS A 80 -3.32 22.00 8.45
C LYS A 80 -4.77 21.90 7.96
N HIS A 81 -5.29 20.70 7.82
CA HIS A 81 -6.67 20.42 7.43
C HIS A 81 -7.55 20.00 8.61
N ASP A 82 -7.13 20.33 9.84
CA ASP A 82 -7.86 20.06 11.09
C ASP A 82 -8.10 18.57 11.37
N PHE A 83 -7.31 17.68 10.77
CA PHE A 83 -7.35 16.25 11.09
C PHE A 83 -6.44 15.91 12.26
N THR A 84 -7.02 15.26 13.26
CA THR A 84 -6.31 14.74 14.43
C THR A 84 -5.71 13.36 14.18
N GLU A 85 -4.87 12.88 15.10
CA GLU A 85 -4.41 11.50 15.11
C GLU A 85 -5.58 10.49 15.12
N ASN A 86 -6.68 10.81 15.81
CA ASN A 86 -7.86 9.95 15.85
C ASN A 86 -8.55 9.89 14.48
N ASP A 87 -8.67 11.03 13.79
CA ASP A 87 -9.22 11.06 12.44
C ASP A 87 -8.36 10.25 11.48
N PHE A 88 -7.03 10.37 11.59
CA PHE A 88 -6.10 9.54 10.82
C PHE A 88 -6.30 8.04 11.07
N LYS A 89 -6.42 7.61 12.33
CA LYS A 89 -6.70 6.21 12.67
C LYS A 89 -8.01 5.72 12.05
N LEU A 90 -9.06 6.55 12.09
CA LEU A 90 -10.33 6.24 11.44
C LEU A 90 -10.18 6.14 9.92
N MET A 91 -9.44 7.06 9.30
CA MET A 91 -9.14 7.01 7.86
C MET A 91 -8.39 5.73 7.48
N CYS A 92 -7.42 5.27 8.27
CA CYS A 92 -6.74 3.99 8.04
C CYS A 92 -7.73 2.81 8.08
N CYS A 93 -8.65 2.79 9.04
CA CYS A 93 -9.69 1.75 9.13
C CYS A 93 -10.60 1.78 7.89
N VAL A 94 -11.10 2.96 7.53
CA VAL A 94 -12.02 3.17 6.40
C VAL A 94 -11.34 2.90 5.06
N ALA A 95 -10.04 3.16 4.92
CA ALA A 95 -9.27 2.87 3.72
C ALA A 95 -9.31 1.40 3.31
N SER A 96 -9.53 0.47 4.26
CA SER A 96 -9.70 -0.95 3.93
C SER A 96 -10.89 -1.22 2.99
N TRP A 97 -11.94 -0.38 3.06
CA TRP A 97 -13.15 -0.52 2.24
C TRP A 97 -12.89 -0.38 0.74
N ALA A 98 -11.83 0.33 0.34
CA ALA A 98 -11.47 0.52 -1.07
C ALA A 98 -11.10 -0.79 -1.80
N THR A 99 -10.70 -1.81 -1.03
CA THR A 99 -10.16 -3.09 -1.53
C THR A 99 -10.90 -4.30 -1.01
N CYS A 100 -11.87 -4.11 -0.12
CA CYS A 100 -12.76 -5.19 0.32
C CYS A 100 -13.65 -5.57 -0.86
N GLY A 101 -13.15 -6.44 -1.74
CA GLY A 101 -13.92 -6.97 -2.85
C GLY A 101 -15.22 -7.58 -2.34
N LEU A 102 -16.31 -7.39 -3.07
CA LEU A 102 -17.48 -8.23 -2.91
C LEU A 102 -16.99 -9.69 -3.04
N ARG A 103 -17.07 -10.49 -1.98
CA ARG A 103 -17.22 -11.92 -2.21
C ARG A 103 -18.58 -12.03 -2.91
N LYS A 104 -18.57 -12.19 -4.23
CA LYS A 104 -19.78 -12.53 -4.96
C LYS A 104 -20.30 -13.81 -4.30
N THR A 105 -21.42 -13.69 -3.60
CA THR A 105 -22.29 -14.85 -3.39
C THR A 105 -22.94 -15.13 -4.74
N ASP A 106 -22.16 -15.65 -5.68
CA ASP A 106 -22.70 -16.29 -6.87
C ASP A 106 -23.43 -17.52 -6.35
N LYS A 107 -24.76 -17.45 -6.16
CA LYS A 107 -25.74 -18.55 -6.40
C LYS A 107 -27.16 -18.00 -6.28
N ALA A 108 -27.62 -17.36 -7.36
CA ALA A 108 -28.96 -17.58 -7.86
C ALA A 108 -28.90 -18.67 -8.95
N THR A 109 -28.46 -19.89 -8.60
CA THR A 109 -28.79 -21.17 -9.27
C THR A 109 -28.03 -22.32 -8.59
N GLU A 110 -28.81 -23.15 -7.90
CA GLU A 110 -28.74 -24.61 -7.68
C GLU A 110 -27.37 -25.36 -7.65
N ASN A 111 -27.23 -26.17 -6.59
CA ASN A 111 -26.41 -27.38 -6.45
C ASN A 111 -24.93 -27.37 -6.86
N SER A 112 -24.04 -27.15 -5.88
CA SER A 112 -22.75 -27.88 -5.76
C SER A 112 -22.11 -27.53 -4.43
N GLU A 113 -21.90 -28.55 -3.60
CA GLU A 113 -21.25 -28.52 -2.30
C GLU A 113 -19.73 -28.48 -2.48
N GLU A 114 -19.07 -27.34 -2.21
CA GLU A 114 -17.65 -27.34 -1.84
C GLU A 114 -17.41 -26.35 -0.70
N HIS A 115 -16.74 -26.86 0.32
CA HIS A 115 -16.70 -26.39 1.68
C HIS A 115 -15.49 -25.48 1.92
N THR A 116 -15.70 -24.17 1.88
CA THR A 116 -14.93 -23.23 2.71
C THR A 116 -15.90 -22.31 3.44
N THR A 117 -16.28 -22.73 4.63
CA THR A 117 -17.16 -22.00 5.54
C THR A 117 -16.42 -20.82 6.16
N GLU A 118 -16.37 -19.70 5.46
CA GLU A 118 -16.25 -18.40 6.12
C GLU A 118 -17.60 -17.72 6.04
N ILE A 119 -18.43 -18.02 7.04
CA ILE A 119 -19.69 -17.34 7.33
C ILE A 119 -19.36 -15.85 7.45
N PRO A 120 -19.97 -14.94 6.66
CA PRO A 120 -19.84 -13.51 6.92
C PRO A 120 -20.30 -13.29 8.35
N ASP A 121 -19.40 -12.80 9.22
CA ASP A 121 -19.75 -12.50 10.61
C ASP A 121 -21.03 -11.66 10.59
N GLU A 122 -22.11 -12.22 11.14
CA GLU A 122 -23.40 -11.55 11.32
C GLU A 122 -23.17 -10.14 11.90
N ASN A 123 -22.17 -9.95 12.76
CA ASN A 123 -21.79 -8.64 13.30
C ASN A 123 -21.19 -7.67 12.27
N LEU A 124 -20.48 -8.14 11.25
CA LEU A 124 -19.94 -7.30 10.16
C LEU A 124 -21.05 -6.84 9.21
N LEU A 125 -21.98 -7.73 8.87
CA LEU A 125 -23.17 -7.37 8.10
C LEU A 125 -24.00 -6.32 8.88
N ASN A 126 -24.21 -6.58 10.18
CA ASN A 126 -24.91 -5.67 11.11
C ASN A 126 -24.18 -4.32 11.31
N ARG A 127 -22.85 -4.25 11.19
CA ARG A 127 -22.10 -2.98 11.34
C ARG A 127 -22.34 -2.05 10.17
N TYR A 128 -22.28 -2.56 8.94
CA TYR A 128 -22.48 -1.73 7.77
C TYR A 128 -23.95 -1.43 7.48
N GLN A 129 -24.87 -2.35 7.82
CA GLN A 129 -26.31 -2.08 7.77
C GLN A 129 -26.70 -0.91 8.67
N ARG A 130 -26.09 -0.79 9.87
CA ARG A 130 -26.31 0.37 10.76
C ARG A 130 -25.84 1.70 10.20
N LEU A 131 -24.86 1.69 9.29
CA LEU A 131 -24.40 2.90 8.60
C LEU A 131 -25.28 3.27 7.39
N ASN A 132 -26.17 2.36 6.97
CA ASN A 132 -27.01 2.51 5.79
C ASN A 132 -26.23 2.87 4.51
N LEU A 133 -24.99 2.34 4.39
CA LEU A 133 -24.11 2.55 3.24
C LEU A 133 -24.01 1.28 2.39
N LYS A 134 -24.30 1.42 1.09
CA LYS A 134 -24.08 0.38 0.09
C LYS A 134 -22.59 0.11 -0.08
N HIS A 135 -22.25 -1.07 -0.60
CA HIS A 135 -20.87 -1.45 -0.80
C HIS A 135 -20.11 -0.49 -1.73
N GLU A 136 -20.71 -0.10 -2.86
CA GLU A 136 -20.13 0.88 -3.79
C GLU A 136 -19.80 2.22 -3.10
N GLU A 137 -20.69 2.70 -2.22
CA GLU A 137 -20.45 3.92 -1.45
C GLU A 137 -19.28 3.76 -0.48
N ARG A 138 -19.18 2.60 0.18
CA ARG A 138 -18.04 2.30 1.06
C ARG A 138 -16.72 2.23 0.29
N GLU A 139 -16.71 1.64 -0.91
CA GLU A 139 -15.51 1.61 -1.75
C GLU A 139 -15.05 3.02 -2.13
N VAL A 140 -15.98 3.90 -2.50
CA VAL A 140 -15.70 5.31 -2.81
C VAL A 140 -15.12 6.03 -1.60
N ILE A 141 -15.74 5.89 -0.43
CA ILE A 141 -15.26 6.51 0.81
C ILE A 141 -13.87 5.97 1.19
N GLY A 142 -13.68 4.65 1.10
CA GLY A 142 -12.37 4.03 1.36
C GLY A 142 -11.29 4.57 0.42
N MET A 143 -11.61 4.72 -0.87
CA MET A 143 -10.69 5.31 -1.85
C MET A 143 -10.36 6.77 -1.51
N GLN A 144 -11.35 7.56 -1.08
CA GLN A 144 -11.12 8.94 -0.65
C GLN A 144 -10.17 9.00 0.55
N CYS A 145 -10.34 8.13 1.56
CA CYS A 145 -9.41 8.05 2.69
C CYS A 145 -7.98 7.69 2.23
N LYS A 146 -7.83 6.73 1.30
CA LYS A 146 -6.51 6.43 0.71
C LYS A 146 -5.88 7.66 0.08
N ARG A 147 -6.64 8.40 -0.72
CA ARG A 147 -6.15 9.61 -1.41
C ARG A 147 -5.80 10.73 -0.46
N LEU A 148 -6.52 10.89 0.66
CA LEU A 148 -6.19 11.89 1.66
C LEU A 148 -4.87 11.56 2.38
N ILE A 149 -4.66 10.28 2.72
CA ILE A 149 -3.39 9.80 3.29
C ILE A 149 -2.25 9.98 2.28
N ASP A 150 -2.48 9.73 1.00
CA ASP A 150 -1.48 9.93 -0.06
C ASP A 150 -1.17 11.40 -0.31
N ALA A 151 -2.15 12.28 -0.23
CA ALA A 151 -1.97 13.72 -0.38
C ALA A 151 -0.98 14.27 0.66
N GLY A 152 -1.06 13.82 1.92
CA GLY A 152 -0.09 14.22 2.93
C GLY A 152 1.34 13.72 2.64
N ARG A 153 1.51 12.53 2.06
CA ARG A 153 2.83 12.03 1.61
C ARG A 153 3.39 12.88 0.47
N ILE A 154 2.54 13.24 -0.48
CA ILE A 154 2.91 14.08 -1.64
C ILE A 154 3.29 15.48 -1.17
N GLN A 155 2.50 16.07 -0.28
CA GLN A 155 2.77 17.41 0.23
C GLN A 155 4.11 17.44 0.97
N PHE A 156 4.35 16.49 1.88
CA PHE A 156 5.64 16.35 2.55
C PHE A 156 6.81 16.30 1.56
N LEU A 157 6.73 15.46 0.52
CA LEU A 157 7.80 15.35 -0.49
C LEU A 157 7.98 16.63 -1.31
N LYS A 158 6.90 17.36 -1.59
CA LYS A 158 6.97 18.65 -2.29
C LYS A 158 7.64 19.73 -1.44
N ASP A 159 7.35 19.73 -0.14
CA ASP A 159 7.96 20.65 0.83
C ASP A 159 9.47 20.36 0.97
N GLU A 160 9.87 19.07 0.89
CA GLU A 160 11.27 18.62 0.79
C GLU A 160 11.90 18.86 -0.59
N GLY A 161 11.21 19.52 -1.52
CA GLY A 161 11.75 19.96 -2.80
C GLY A 161 11.66 18.95 -3.95
N TYR A 162 10.99 17.82 -3.78
CA TYR A 162 10.76 16.84 -4.86
C TYR A 162 9.60 17.26 -5.78
N ASP A 163 9.62 16.78 -7.02
CA ASP A 163 8.42 16.68 -7.86
C ASP A 163 7.72 15.36 -7.52
N ALA A 164 6.65 15.43 -6.74
CA ALA A 164 5.90 14.27 -6.27
C ALA A 164 4.46 14.23 -6.81
N ARG A 165 4.04 13.07 -7.31
CA ARG A 165 2.68 12.83 -7.84
C ARG A 165 2.27 11.36 -7.73
N LEU A 166 0.98 11.11 -7.85
CA LEU A 166 0.45 9.76 -8.05
C LEU A 166 0.49 9.40 -9.54
N ILE A 167 0.84 8.15 -9.83
CA ILE A 167 0.77 7.58 -11.17
C ILE A 167 -0.03 6.28 -11.13
N THR A 168 -0.79 6.01 -12.19
CA THR A 168 -1.42 4.71 -12.40
C THR A 168 -0.41 3.79 -13.06
N TYR A 169 -0.11 2.65 -12.45
CA TYR A 169 0.89 1.71 -12.98
C TYR A 169 0.27 0.50 -13.69
N ILE A 170 -1.03 0.24 -13.48
CA ILE A 170 -1.75 -0.87 -14.11
C ILE A 170 -3.24 -0.53 -14.24
N ASP A 171 -3.98 -1.26 -15.09
CA ASP A 171 -5.43 -1.14 -15.15
C ASP A 171 -6.09 -1.60 -13.83
N LYS A 172 -7.18 -0.93 -13.44
CA LYS A 172 -7.94 -1.26 -12.22
C LYS A 172 -8.53 -2.68 -12.29
N SER A 173 -8.77 -3.21 -13.49
CA SER A 173 -9.25 -4.58 -13.70
C SER A 173 -8.23 -5.64 -13.28
N VAL A 174 -6.94 -5.27 -13.21
CA VAL A 174 -5.86 -6.18 -12.79
C VAL A 174 -5.60 -6.06 -11.30
N SER A 175 -5.58 -4.83 -10.78
CA SER A 175 -5.39 -4.56 -9.35
C SER A 175 -6.24 -3.37 -8.91
N LEU A 176 -6.96 -3.51 -7.80
CA LEU A 176 -7.65 -2.38 -7.17
C LEU A 176 -6.66 -1.34 -6.62
N GLU A 177 -5.43 -1.78 -6.32
CA GLU A 177 -4.34 -0.94 -5.84
C GLU A 177 -3.45 -0.49 -6.99
N ASN A 178 -4.02 0.16 -7.99
CA ASN A 178 -3.37 0.49 -9.25
C ASN A 178 -2.56 1.80 -9.26
N VAL A 179 -2.28 2.38 -8.09
CA VAL A 179 -1.61 3.67 -7.95
C VAL A 179 -0.29 3.55 -7.19
N ALA A 180 0.72 4.29 -7.65
CA ALA A 180 2.00 4.44 -6.99
C ALA A 180 2.34 5.93 -6.78
N LEU A 181 3.11 6.21 -5.72
CA LEU A 181 3.72 7.50 -5.47
C LEU A 181 5.05 7.58 -6.19
N LEU A 182 5.18 8.52 -7.12
CA LEU A 182 6.42 8.86 -7.80
C LEU A 182 6.94 10.19 -7.24
N ALA A 183 8.19 10.21 -6.78
CA ALA A 183 8.90 11.44 -6.44
C ALA A 183 10.23 11.49 -7.18
N THR A 184 10.54 12.59 -7.85
CA THR A 184 11.82 12.80 -8.54
C THR A 184 12.45 14.11 -8.09
N CYS A 185 13.78 14.19 -8.09
CA CYS A 185 14.47 15.46 -7.93
C CYS A 185 13.99 16.44 -9.01
N LYS A 186 13.70 17.69 -8.63
CA LYS A 186 13.41 18.74 -9.60
C LYS A 186 14.64 18.91 -10.50
N LYS A 187 14.44 18.92 -11.81
CA LYS A 187 15.51 19.30 -12.74
C LYS A 187 15.86 20.75 -12.44
N SER A 188 17.10 20.99 -12.02
CA SER A 188 17.67 22.33 -11.90
C SER A 188 17.80 23.00 -13.26
#